data_AF-A0A5C7WSQ1-F1
#
_entry.id   AF-A0A5C7WSQ1-F1
#
_cell.length_a   1.000
_cell.length_b   1.000
_cell.length_c   1.000
_cell.angle_alpha   90.00
_cell.angle_beta   90.00
_cell.angle_gamma   90.00
#
_symmetry.space_group_name_H-M   'P 1'
#
loop_
_entity.id
_entity.type
_entity.pdbx_description
1 polymer ?
#
loop_
_entity_poly.entity_id
_entity_poly.type
_entity_poly.pdbx_seq_one_letter_code
_entity_poly.pdbx_strand_id
1 'polypeptide(L)'
;MAVRSGVVAWLGSDDVGLAQFPDAERIDLDGAFVSPAFVDSHVHLTATGLRITGLDVSSATGAEHCLRLVADHIAAHPGQPVWGHGW
;
A
#
# COMPACT_ATOMS: atom_id res chain seq x y z
N MET A 1 -2.72 -8.66 -23.60
CA MET A 1 -3.28 -7.31 -23.30
C MET A 1 -2.26 -6.25 -23.66
N ALA A 2 -2.68 -5.06 -24.12
CA ALA A 2 -1.79 -3.92 -24.34
C ALA A 2 -2.27 -2.70 -23.52
N VAL A 3 -1.34 -1.96 -22.93
CA VAL A 3 -1.60 -0.75 -22.14
C VAL A 3 -0.89 0.42 -22.79
N ARG A 4 -1.58 1.55 -22.94
CA ARG A 4 -1.01 2.81 -23.45
C ARG A 4 -1.52 3.96 -22.60
N SER A 5 -0.60 4.78 -22.11
CA SER A 5 -0.92 5.96 -21.28
C SER A 5 -1.80 5.61 -20.08
N GLY A 6 -1.54 4.47 -19.42
CA GLY A 6 -2.28 4.00 -18.24
C GLY A 6 -3.66 3.40 -18.52
N VAL A 7 -4.06 3.24 -19.79
CA VAL A 7 -5.36 2.66 -20.18
C VAL A 7 -5.16 1.38 -20.97
N VAL A 8 -6.04 0.39 -20.77
CA VAL A 8 -6.09 -0.82 -21.61
C VAL A 8 -6.45 -0.41 -23.04
N ALA A 9 -5.49 -0.50 -23.95
CA ALA A 9 -5.67 -0.17 -25.35
C ALA A 9 -6.20 -1.36 -26.17
N TRP A 10 -5.95 -2.58 -25.70
CA TRP A 10 -6.40 -3.81 -26.35
C TRP A 10 -6.39 -5.00 -25.37
N LEU A 11 -7.36 -5.90 -25.53
CA LEU A 11 -7.52 -7.15 -24.80
C LEU A 11 -7.98 -8.25 -25.76
N GLY A 12 -7.31 -9.40 -25.75
CA GLY A 12 -7.57 -10.51 -26.68
C GLY A 12 -6.41 -11.51 -26.72
N SER A 13 -6.27 -12.24 -27.82
CA SER A 13 -5.24 -13.29 -28.03
C SER A 13 -3.86 -12.73 -28.38
N ASP A 14 -2.82 -13.32 -27.80
CA ASP A 14 -1.45 -12.78 -27.84
C ASP A 14 -0.93 -12.57 -29.26
N ASP A 15 -1.24 -13.46 -30.20
CA ASP A 15 -0.86 -13.33 -31.61
C ASP A 15 -1.37 -12.03 -32.24
N VAL A 16 -2.63 -11.67 -31.99
CA VAL A 16 -3.25 -10.43 -32.48
C VAL A 16 -2.64 -9.22 -31.79
N GLY A 17 -2.41 -9.30 -30.47
CA GLY A 17 -1.79 -8.22 -29.71
C GLY A 17 -0.37 -7.92 -30.18
N LEU A 18 0.45 -8.96 -30.36
CA LEU A 18 1.84 -8.84 -30.82
C LEU A 18 1.94 -8.30 -32.24
N ALA A 19 0.99 -8.64 -33.12
CA ALA A 19 0.93 -8.10 -34.48
C ALA A 19 0.50 -6.62 -34.52
N GLN A 20 -0.46 -6.21 -33.67
CA GLN A 20 -0.96 -4.83 -33.64
C GLN A 20 -0.01 -3.85 -32.94
N PHE A 21 0.77 -4.33 -31.98
CA PHE A 21 1.68 -3.52 -31.16
C PHE A 21 3.12 -4.06 -31.22
N PRO A 22 3.76 -4.11 -32.42
CA PRO A 22 5.05 -4.77 -32.60
C PRO A 22 6.18 -4.11 -31.80
N ASP A 23 6.10 -2.79 -31.61
CA ASP A 23 7.10 -1.94 -30.93
C ASP A 23 6.82 -1.75 -29.42
N ALA A 24 5.74 -2.36 -28.88
CA ALA A 24 5.45 -2.26 -27.45
C ALA A 24 6.47 -3.07 -26.62
N GLU A 25 6.76 -2.59 -25.41
CA GLU A 25 7.45 -3.39 -24.40
C GLU A 25 6.64 -4.67 -24.13
N ARG A 26 7.33 -5.81 -24.15
CA ARG A 26 6.72 -7.12 -23.94
C ARG A 26 7.05 -7.61 -22.54
N ILE A 27 6.00 -7.93 -21.80
CA ILE A 27 6.08 -8.57 -20.49
C ILE A 27 5.44 -9.95 -20.65
N ASP A 28 6.27 -10.99 -20.68
CA ASP A 28 5.80 -12.38 -20.65
C ASP A 28 5.41 -12.73 -19.22
N LEU A 29 4.19 -13.24 -19.05
CA LEU A 29 3.62 -13.55 -17.75
C LEU A 29 3.78 -15.03 -17.37
N ASP A 30 4.33 -15.86 -18.25
CA ASP A 30 4.50 -17.30 -18.01
C ASP A 30 3.19 -17.98 -17.55
N GLY A 31 2.08 -17.60 -18.18
CA GLY A 31 0.74 -18.09 -17.85
C GLY A 31 0.15 -17.55 -16.54
N ALA A 32 0.79 -16.58 -15.88
CA ALA A 32 0.23 -15.96 -14.67
C ALA A 32 -1.10 -15.24 -14.93
N PHE A 33 -1.97 -15.28 -13.91
CA PHE A 33 -3.28 -14.65 -13.97
C PHE A 33 -3.19 -13.13 -13.80
N VAL A 34 -3.96 -12.40 -14.62
CA VAL A 34 -4.15 -10.95 -14.49
C VAL A 34 -5.62 -10.66 -14.26
N SER A 35 -5.89 -9.88 -13.21
CA SER A 35 -7.22 -9.35 -12.91
C SER A 35 -7.19 -7.83 -12.82
N PRO A 36 -8.36 -7.17 -12.83
CA PRO A 36 -8.48 -5.83 -12.29
C PRO A 36 -7.92 -5.77 -10.86
N ALA A 37 -7.33 -4.64 -10.50
CA ALA A 37 -6.91 -4.38 -9.13
C ALA A 37 -8.13 -4.28 -8.18
N PHE A 38 -7.92 -4.50 -6.89
CA PHE A 38 -8.94 -4.23 -5.88
C PHE A 38 -9.28 -2.74 -5.85
N VAL A 39 -10.56 -2.43 -5.65
CA VAL A 39 -11.06 -1.08 -5.41
C VAL A 39 -11.82 -1.10 -4.10
N ASP A 40 -11.29 -0.42 -3.09
CA ASP A 40 -11.98 -0.22 -1.82
C ASP A 40 -12.79 1.07 -1.88
N SER A 41 -14.12 0.94 -1.95
CA SER A 41 -15.04 2.08 -2.04
C SER A 41 -15.24 2.81 -0.72
N HIS A 42 -14.81 2.24 0.41
CA HIS A 42 -15.01 2.85 1.72
C HIS A 42 -13.88 2.48 2.69
N VAL A 43 -12.93 3.39 2.83
CA VAL A 43 -11.84 3.27 3.78
C VAL A 43 -11.58 4.60 4.49
N HIS A 44 -11.15 4.53 5.75
CA HIS A 44 -10.62 5.67 6.48
C HIS A 44 -9.10 5.79 6.24
N LEU A 45 -8.69 6.17 5.03
CA LEU A 45 -7.28 6.13 4.63
C LEU A 45 -6.35 6.92 5.57
N THR A 46 -6.77 8.11 6.01
CA THR A 46 -6.01 8.92 6.98
C THR A 46 -5.83 8.20 8.31
N ALA A 47 -6.88 7.57 8.83
CA ALA A 47 -6.81 6.81 10.08
C ALA A 47 -5.91 5.58 9.93
N THR A 48 -5.97 4.89 8.78
CA THR A 48 -5.06 3.78 8.44
C THR A 48 -3.61 4.23 8.45
N GLY A 49 -3.29 5.36 7.79
CA GLY A 49 -1.95 5.93 7.78
C GLY A 49 -1.46 6.28 9.18
N LEU A 50 -2.27 7.00 9.95
CA LEU A 50 -1.97 7.36 11.33
C LEU A 50 -1.79 6.14 12.25
N ARG A 51 -2.50 5.04 11.99
CA ARG A 51 -2.32 3.79 12.72
C ARG A 51 -0.99 3.10 12.37
N ILE A 52 -0.58 3.13 11.11
CA ILE A 52 0.68 2.53 10.63
C ILE A 52 1.89 3.32 11.15
N THR A 53 1.81 4.65 11.16
CA THR A 53 2.95 5.52 11.49
C THR A 53 2.96 6.00 12.94
N GLY A 54 1.82 5.95 13.62
CA GLY A 54 1.69 6.37 15.01
C GLY A 54 2.25 5.37 16.01
N LEU A 55 2.31 5.78 17.27
CA LEU A 55 2.71 4.94 18.38
C LEU A 55 1.61 3.93 18.73
N ASP A 56 1.89 2.64 18.56
CA ASP A 56 1.04 1.55 19.05
C ASP A 56 1.43 1.18 20.49
N VAL A 57 0.54 1.45 21.44
CA VAL A 57 0.72 1.09 22.86
C VAL A 57 -0.02 -0.19 23.26
N SER A 58 -0.58 -0.96 22.33
CA SER A 58 -1.32 -2.20 22.63
C SER A 58 -0.47 -3.30 23.25
N SER A 59 0.85 -3.20 23.16
CA SER A 59 1.80 -4.09 23.84
C SER A 59 2.10 -3.68 25.30
N ALA A 60 1.55 -2.56 25.78
CA ALA A 60 1.78 -2.10 27.13
C ALA A 60 1.20 -3.09 28.15
N THR A 61 2.01 -3.44 29.14
CA THR A 61 1.66 -4.40 30.21
C THR A 61 1.25 -3.70 31.52
N GLY A 62 1.16 -2.37 31.48
CA GLY A 62 0.86 -1.51 32.62
C GLY A 62 1.28 -0.07 32.37
N ALA A 63 0.90 0.83 33.29
CA ALA A 63 1.09 2.28 33.13
C ALA A 63 2.57 2.67 32.92
N GLU A 64 3.49 2.08 33.69
CA GLU A 64 4.92 2.36 33.54
C GLU A 64 5.48 1.92 32.19
N HIS A 65 5.02 0.78 31.66
CA HIS A 65 5.44 0.32 30.34
C HIS A 65 4.90 1.25 29.24
N CYS A 66 3.63 1.67 29.33
CA CYS A 66 3.06 2.64 28.40
C CYS A 66 3.85 3.96 28.39
N LEU A 67 4.21 4.50 29.55
CA LEU A 67 5.01 5.71 29.64
C LEU A 67 6.41 5.56 29.03
N ARG A 68 7.04 4.39 29.15
CA ARG A 68 8.31 4.12 28.47
C ARG A 68 8.16 4.11 26.94
N LEU A 69 7.13 3.45 26.42
CA LEU A 69 6.84 3.45 24.97
C LEU A 69 6.64 4.87 24.42
N VAL A 70 5.93 5.72 25.17
CA VAL A 70 5.74 7.14 24.81
C VAL A 70 7.07 7.91 24.85
N ALA A 71 7.86 7.74 25.90
CA ALA A 71 9.14 8.42 26.05
C ALA A 71 10.14 8.04 24.93
N ASP A 72 10.23 6.75 24.62
CA ASP A 72 11.09 6.23 23.56
C ASP A 72 10.65 6.78 22.19
N HIS A 73 9.34 6.85 21.94
CA HIS A 73 8.81 7.43 20.70
C HIS A 73 9.13 8.92 20.56
N ILE A 74 9.00 9.71 21.63
CA ILE A 74 9.35 11.14 21.65
C ILE A 74 10.85 11.34 21.40
N ALA A 75 11.70 10.52 22.04
CA ALA A 75 13.14 10.60 21.87
C ALA A 75 13.57 10.32 20.42
N ALA A 76 12.89 9.38 19.75
CA ALA A 76 13.11 9.07 18.34
C ALA A 76 12.56 10.14 17.37
N HIS A 77 11.55 10.91 17.78
CA HIS A 77 10.85 11.90 16.94
C HIS A 77 10.79 13.29 17.60
N PRO A 78 11.95 13.93 17.88
CA PRO A 78 11.99 15.17 18.63
C PRO A 78 11.23 16.30 17.92
N GLY A 79 10.40 17.02 18.68
CA GLY A 79 9.64 18.17 18.18
C GLY A 79 8.39 17.84 17.35
N GLN A 80 8.04 16.56 17.23
CA GLN A 80 6.82 16.13 16.52
C GLN A 80 5.68 15.82 17.50
N PRO A 81 4.41 16.00 17.10
CA PRO A 81 3.27 15.55 17.89
C PRO A 81 3.25 14.02 17.99
N VAL A 82 2.86 13.49 19.14
CA VAL A 82 2.67 12.05 19.35
C VAL A 82 1.23 11.67 19.03
N TRP A 83 1.03 10.88 17.98
CA TRP A 83 -0.23 10.21 17.70
C TRP A 83 -0.16 8.77 18.20
N GLY A 84 -0.84 8.48 19.31
CA GLY A 84 -0.86 7.15 19.95
C GLY A 84 -2.21 6.44 19.79
N HIS A 85 -2.19 5.10 19.70
CA HIS A 85 -3.38 4.24 19.65
C HIS A 85 -3.13 2.91 20.37
N GLY A 86 -4.20 2.15 20.64
CA GLY A 86 -4.10 0.80 21.21
C GLY A 86 -4.09 0.72 22.74
N TRP A 87 -4.42 1.81 23.45
CA TRP A 87 -4.58 1.81 24.92
C TRP A 87 -5.87 1.14 25.38
#